data_AF-A0A6M3LKM4-F1
#
_entry.id   AF-A0A6M3LKM4-F1
#
_cell.length_a   1.000
_cell.length_b   1.000
_cell.length_c   1.000
_cell.angle_alpha   90.00
_cell.angle_beta   90.00
_cell.angle_gamma   90.00
#
_symmetry.space_group_name_H-M   'P 1'
#
loop_
_entity.id
_entity.type
_entity.pdbx_description
1 polymer ?
#
loop_
_entity_poly.entity_id
_entity_poly.type
_entity_poly.pdbx_seq_one_letter_code
_entity_poly.pdbx_strand_id
1 'polypeptide(L)' 'MMQKIQFQGEDYILVGGAITTPERYKSGTVSYAHLSKNGFIHRYNSKIGTKDDIKFLEEIEDIKPTTEGMLNLLSGRSWF' A
#
# COMPACT_ATOMS: atom_id res chain seq x y z
N MET A 1 5.85 -7.69 -6.60
CA MET A 1 4.50 -8.27 -6.73
C MET A 1 3.53 -7.32 -6.06
N MET A 2 2.53 -6.84 -6.81
CA MET A 2 1.44 -6.01 -6.28
C MET A 2 0.18 -6.86 -6.27
N GLN A 3 -0.62 -6.72 -5.23
CA GLN A 3 -1.85 -7.49 -5.07
C GLN A 3 -3.01 -6.55 -4.78
N LYS A 4 -4.12 -6.71 -5.49
CA LYS A 4 -5.38 -6.08 -5.09
C LYS A 4 -5.93 -6.76 -3.85
N ILE A 5 -6.29 -5.95 -2.88
CA ILE A 5 -6.84 -6.39 -1.61
C ILE A 5 -8.09 -5.58 -1.25
N GLN A 6 -8.94 -6.14 -0.41
CA GLN A 6 -9.98 -5.41 0.30
C GLN A 6 -9.64 -5.37 1.78
N PHE A 7 -9.71 -4.18 2.38
CA PHE A 7 -9.46 -3.95 3.79
C PHE A 7 -10.48 -2.93 4.33
N GLN A 8 -11.16 -3.27 5.43
CA GLN A 8 -12.22 -2.44 6.03
C GLN A 8 -13.34 -2.03 5.04
N GLY A 9 -13.64 -2.89 4.07
CA GLY A 9 -14.68 -2.65 3.06
C GLY A 9 -14.24 -1.84 1.84
N GLU A 10 -13.00 -1.33 1.84
CA GLU A 10 -12.43 -0.52 0.76
C GLU A 10 -11.37 -1.31 -0.03
N ASP A 11 -11.26 -1.00 -1.31
CA ASP A 11 -10.31 -1.63 -2.23
C ASP A 11 -8.96 -0.90 -2.23
N TYR A 12 -7.88 -1.66 -2.05
CA TYR A 12 -6.51 -1.17 -2.05
C TYR A 12 -5.60 -2.07 -2.88
N ILE A 13 -4.34 -1.64 -3.02
CA ILE A 13 -3.24 -2.47 -3.46
C ILE A 13 -2.24 -2.64 -2.31
N LEU A 14 -1.74 -3.86 -2.17
CA LEU A 14 -0.66 -4.23 -1.28
C LEU A 14 0.63 -4.36 -2.09
N VAL A 15 1.64 -3.56 -1.74
CA VAL A 15 2.94 -3.55 -2.41
C VAL A 15 4.06 -3.36 -1.40
N GLY A 16 4.94 -4.36 -1.27
CA GLY A 16 6.08 -4.28 -0.36
C GLY A 16 5.71 -3.99 1.11
N GLY A 17 4.51 -4.38 1.54
CA GLY A 17 3.97 -4.08 2.87
C GLY A 17 3.14 -2.78 2.95
N ALA A 18 3.23 -1.90 1.96
CA ALA A 18 2.39 -0.71 1.88
C ALA A 18 0.98 -1.05 1.38
N ILE A 19 -0.05 -0.58 2.09
CA ILE A 19 -1.45 -0.58 1.67
C ILE A 19 -1.73 0.81 1.11
N THR A 20 -2.05 0.89 -0.18
CA THR A 20 -2.24 2.17 -0.87
C THR A 20 -3.28 2.06 -1.97
N THR A 21 -3.65 3.17 -2.60
CA THR A 21 -4.50 3.15 -3.80
C THR A 21 -3.63 3.16 -5.05
N PRO A 22 -4.13 2.67 -6.20
CA PRO A 22 -3.41 2.76 -7.47
C PRO A 22 -2.94 4.17 -7.82
N GLU A 23 -3.76 5.19 -7.57
CA GLU A 23 -3.44 6.59 -7.84
C GLU A 23 -2.31 7.12 -6.94
N ARG A 24 -2.32 6.75 -5.66
CA ARG A 24 -1.27 7.15 -4.71
C ARG A 24 0.05 6.49 -5.03
N TYR A 25 0.02 5.20 -5.36
CA TYR A 25 1.20 4.50 -5.84
C TYR A 25 1.76 5.11 -7.13
N LYS A 26 0.90 5.46 -8.08
CA LYS A 26 1.30 6.12 -9.33
C LYS A 26 2.01 7.45 -9.08
N SER A 27 1.50 8.24 -8.15
CA SER A 27 2.05 9.55 -7.76
C SER A 27 3.21 9.46 -6.76
N GLY A 28 3.55 8.27 -6.27
CA GLY A 28 4.58 8.06 -5.25
C GLY A 28 4.27 8.76 -3.93
N THR A 29 2.99 8.96 -3.61
CA THR A 29 2.54 9.66 -2.40
C THR A 29 2.37 8.69 -1.22
N VAL A 30 2.16 9.25 -0.03
CA VAL A 30 2.09 8.50 1.23
C VAL A 30 1.04 7.38 1.19
N SER A 31 1.46 6.18 1.58
CA SER A 31 0.58 5.01 1.71
C SER A 31 -0.54 5.24 2.75
N TYR A 32 -1.66 4.55 2.59
CA TYR A 32 -2.76 4.64 3.57
C TYR A 32 -2.38 4.00 4.91
N ALA A 33 -1.77 2.81 4.86
CA ALA A 33 -1.35 2.02 6.01
C ALA A 33 -0.18 1.10 5.63
N HIS A 34 0.43 0.47 6.63
CA HIS A 34 1.54 -0.47 6.45
C HIS A 34 1.26 -1.80 7.16
N LEU A 35 1.38 -2.91 6.43
CA LEU A 35 1.36 -4.27 6.94
C LEU A 35 2.77 -4.68 7.38
N SER A 36 2.96 -4.76 8.68
CA SER A 36 4.21 -5.21 9.31
C SER A 36 4.41 -6.72 9.20
N LYS A 37 5.66 -7.18 9.30
CA LYS A 37 6.02 -8.61 9.23
C LYS A 37 5.35 -9.48 10.29
N ASN A 38 5.00 -8.90 11.44
CA ASN A 38 4.24 -9.56 12.50
C ASN A 38 2.73 -9.69 12.19
N GLY A 39 2.29 -9.24 11.01
CA GLY A 39 0.90 -9.31 10.57
C GLY A 39 0.02 -8.18 11.08
N PHE A 40 0.58 -7.13 11.71
CA PHE A 40 -0.21 -5.96 12.14
C PHE A 40 -0.26 -4.89 11.06
N ILE A 41 -1.41 -4.25 10.93
CA ILE A 41 -1.62 -3.11 10.03
C ILE A 41 -1.59 -1.84 10.87
N HIS A 42 -0.70 -0.93 10.51
CA HIS A 42 -0.50 0.33 11.21
C HIS A 42 -0.78 1.52 10.30
N ARG A 43 -1.35 2.56 10.88
CA ARG A 43 -1.50 3.89 10.27
C ARG A 43 -1.11 4.93 11.31
N TYR A 44 -0.15 5.79 10.96
CA TYR A 44 0.36 6.85 11.85
C TYR A 44 0.61 6.38 13.30
N ASN A 45 1.40 5.30 13.45
CA ASN A 45 1.72 4.64 14.73
C ASN A 45 0.56 3.95 15.48
N SER A 46 -0.65 3.98 14.95
CA SER A 46 -1.80 3.28 15.53
C SER A 46 -2.05 1.96 14.81
N LYS A 47 -2.25 0.86 15.57
CA LYS A 47 -2.73 -0.40 15.01
C LYS A 47 -4.20 -0.24 14.62
N ILE A 48 -4.51 -0.50 13.36
CA ILE A 48 -5.88 -0.38 12.82
C ILE A 48 -6.46 -1.73 12.35
N GLY A 49 -5.65 -2.78 12.38
CA GLY A 49 -6.07 -4.12 11.97
C GLY A 49 -4.90 -5.10 11.94
N THR A 50 -5.14 -6.22 11.28
CA THR A 50 -4.23 -7.34 11.11
C THR A 50 -4.35 -7.90 9.70
N LYS A 51 -3.39 -8.76 9.31
CA LYS A 51 -3.43 -9.46 8.02
C LYS A 51 -4.72 -10.25 7.79
N ASP A 52 -5.38 -10.70 8.86
CA ASP A 52 -6.59 -11.52 8.78
C ASP A 52 -7.81 -10.68 8.38
N ASP A 53 -7.71 -9.36 8.50
CA ASP A 53 -8.71 -8.39 8.02
C ASP A 53 -8.56 -8.08 6.51
N ILE A 54 -7.55 -8.66 5.85
CA ILE A 54 -7.26 -8.46 4.43
C ILE A 54 -7.87 -9.61 3.61
N LYS A 55 -8.70 -9.25 2.63
CA LYS A 55 -9.13 -10.18 1.58
C LYS A 55 -8.29 -9.97 0.33
N PHE A 56 -7.57 -11.00 -0.08
CA PHE A 56 -6.76 -11.01 -1.30
C PHE A 56 -7.66 -11.27 -2.52
N LEU A 57 -7.57 -10.43 -3.55
CA LEU A 57 -8.45 -10.51 -4.73
C LEU A 57 -7.71 -11.01 -5.97
N GLU A 58 -6.85 -10.18 -6.56
CA GLU A 58 -6.16 -10.46 -7.83
C GLU A 58 -4.73 -9.89 -7.83
N GLU A 59 -3.82 -10.52 -8.56
CA GLU A 59 -2.46 -10.02 -8.74
C GLU A 59 -2.47 -8.91 -9.79
N ILE A 60 -1.65 -7.87 -9.59
CA ILE A 60 -1.56 -6.74 -10.52
C ILE A 60 -0.11 -6.57 -10.97
N GLU A 61 0.11 -6.60 -12.29
CA GLU A 61 1.44 -6.42 -12.88
C GLU A 61 1.64 -5.03 -13.53
N ASP A 62 0.56 -4.34 -13.90
CA ASP A 62 0.64 -3.22 -14.85
C ASP A 62 0.60 -1.80 -14.25
N ILE A 63 0.59 -1.64 -12.93
CA ILE A 63 0.61 -0.29 -12.34
C ILE A 63 2.04 0.24 -12.33
N LYS A 64 2.35 1.17 -13.24
CA LYS A 64 3.64 1.86 -13.29
C LYS A 64 3.54 3.26 -12.65
N PRO A 65 4.49 3.64 -11.76
CA PRO A 65 4.60 5.01 -11.28
C PRO A 65 4.82 5.99 -12.41
N THR A 66 4.37 7.23 -12.23
CA THR A 66 4.82 8.34 -13.09
C THR A 66 6.30 8.63 -12.82
N THR A 67 6.97 9.35 -13.71
CA THR A 67 8.37 9.77 -13.48
C THR A 67 8.54 10.50 -12.15
N GLU A 68 7.63 11.42 -11.84
CA GLU A 68 7.62 12.15 -10.57
C GLU A 68 7.30 11.23 -9.38
N GLY A 69 6.35 10.30 -9.54
CA GLY A 69 6.04 9.31 -8.53
C GLY A 69 7.22 8.38 -8.23
N MET A 70 7.99 8.00 -9.24
CA MET A 70 9.21 7.23 -9.06
C MET A 70 10.25 8.01 -8.23
N LEU A 71 10.44 9.30 -8.50
CA LEU A 71 11.33 10.15 -7.70
C LEU A 71 10.87 10.25 -6.24
N ASN A 72 9.56 10.34 -5.99
CA ASN A 72 9.01 10.39 -4.64
C ASN A 72 9.20 9.05 -3.88
N LEU A 73 9.01 7.92 -4.56
CA LEU A 73 9.24 6.58 -4.00
C LEU A 73 10.71 6.35 -3.63
N LEU A 74 11.64 6.78 -4.49
CA LEU A 74 13.08 6.64 -4.30
C LEU A 74 13.63 7.59 -3.22
N SER A 75 13.07 8.79 -3.11
CA SER A 75 13.51 9.79 -2.12
C SER A 75 13.01 9.52 -0.70
N GLY A 76 12.25 8.43 -0.48
CA GLY A 76 11.75 8.07 0.85
C GLY A 76 10.53 8.88 1.30
N ARG A 77 10.05 9.84 0.50
CA ARG A 77 8.89 10.70 0.81
C ARG A 77 7.56 9.96 0.82
N SER A 78 7.53 8.72 0.34
CA SER A 78 6.34 7.87 0.24
C SER A 78 6.04 7.03 1.49
N TRP A 79 6.98 6.94 2.44
CA TRP A 79 6.92 5.98 3.55
C TRP A 79 6.48 6.58 4.89
N PHE A 80 6.30 7.89 4.99
CA PHE A 80 5.94 8.62 6.21
C PHE A 80 4.74 9.54 6.01
#